data_AF-K6V3U4-F1
#
_entry.id   AF-K6V3U4-F1
#
_cell.length_a   1.000
_cell.length_b   1.000
_cell.length_c   1.000
_cell.angle_alpha   90.00
_cell.angle_beta   90.00
_cell.angle_gamma   90.00
#
_symmetry.space_group_name_H-M   'P 1'
#
loop_
_entity.id
_entity.type
_entity.pdbx_description
1 polymer ?
#
loop_
_entity_poly.entity_id
_entity_poly.type
_entity_poly.pdbx_seq_one_letter_code
_entity_poly.pdbx_strand_id
1 'polypeptide(L)'
;MSLRCPELNEIDSTNNIFDPRCATMVFKTYPREFNNIKEEILNHINKINDPILKYISFYFVQYYIDGYKYYEKSKHLHTDAACQYLKHWLEEKKDLFTYGGKCTKNLTLWESNIEKLWDMLEVEEYHILKDNVEVKSWCKKIPGLSKLTKFPTGVDFS
;
A
#
# COMPACT_ATOMS: atom_id res chain seq x y z
N MET A 1 -2.70 -29.82 10.99
CA MET A 1 -3.28 -28.63 11.64
C MET A 1 -3.94 -27.79 10.56
N SER A 2 -5.24 -27.53 10.67
CA SER A 2 -5.91 -26.54 9.82
C SER A 2 -5.35 -25.17 10.20
N LEU A 3 -4.60 -24.53 9.31
CA LEU A 3 -4.24 -23.12 9.46
C LEU A 3 -5.51 -22.30 9.19
N ARG A 4 -6.22 -21.91 10.24
CA ARG A 4 -7.26 -20.90 10.12
C ARG A 4 -6.63 -19.53 10.24
N CYS A 5 -7.05 -18.63 9.36
CA CYS A 5 -6.69 -17.23 9.48
C CYS A 5 -7.32 -16.61 10.72
N PRO A 6 -6.65 -15.64 11.37
CA PRO A 6 -7.24 -14.91 12.49
C PRO A 6 -8.56 -14.25 12.08
N GLU A 7 -9.55 -14.28 12.97
CA GLU A 7 -10.73 -13.43 12.82
C GLU A 7 -10.33 -11.97 13.08
N LEU A 8 -10.85 -11.07 12.25
CA LEU A 8 -10.53 -9.65 12.30
C LEU A 8 -11.78 -8.85 12.64
N ASN A 9 -11.60 -7.83 13.48
CA ASN A 9 -12.64 -6.91 13.87
C ASN A 9 -12.32 -5.50 13.35
N GLU A 10 -13.18 -4.98 12.48
CA GLU A 10 -13.05 -3.62 11.90
C GLU A 10 -13.48 -2.52 12.87
N ILE A 11 -14.35 -2.85 13.83
CA ILE A 11 -14.89 -1.90 14.81
C ILE A 11 -13.87 -1.67 15.93
N ASP A 12 -13.20 -2.73 16.35
CA ASP A 12 -12.15 -2.72 17.36
C ASP A 12 -10.93 -3.54 16.91
N SER A 13 -9.94 -2.85 16.35
CA SER A 13 -8.70 -3.46 15.86
C SER A 13 -7.66 -3.75 16.93
N THR A 14 -7.92 -3.45 18.22
CA THR A 14 -6.90 -3.58 19.27
C THR A 14 -6.33 -4.99 19.42
N ASN A 15 -7.14 -6.02 19.17
CA ASN A 15 -6.73 -7.42 19.29
C ASN A 15 -6.51 -8.12 17.94
N ASN A 16 -6.56 -7.38 16.81
CA ASN A 16 -6.32 -7.98 15.51
C ASN A 16 -4.87 -8.46 15.39
N ILE A 17 -4.71 -9.68 14.90
CA ILE A 17 -3.43 -10.32 14.66
C ILE A 17 -3.19 -10.32 13.16
N PHE A 18 -2.08 -9.74 12.72
CA PHE A 18 -1.65 -9.86 11.35
C PHE A 18 -0.89 -11.17 11.15
N ASP A 19 -1.42 -12.03 10.27
CA ASP A 19 -0.74 -13.22 9.76
C ASP A 19 -0.44 -13.00 8.27
N PRO A 20 0.85 -12.92 7.85
CA PRO A 20 1.22 -12.72 6.45
C PRO A 20 0.61 -13.74 5.48
N ARG A 21 0.32 -14.96 5.94
CA ARG A 21 -0.31 -16.02 5.14
C ARG A 21 -1.77 -15.71 4.81
N CYS A 22 -2.39 -14.83 5.59
CA CYS A 22 -3.78 -14.41 5.50
C CYS A 22 -3.93 -12.98 4.98
N ALA A 23 -2.82 -12.35 4.57
CA ALA A 23 -2.79 -10.96 4.17
C ALA A 23 -3.79 -10.63 3.05
N THR A 24 -4.07 -11.57 2.14
CA THR A 24 -5.03 -11.40 1.04
C THR A 24 -6.49 -11.34 1.48
N MET A 25 -6.80 -11.72 2.74
CA MET A 25 -8.14 -11.50 3.31
C MET A 25 -8.38 -10.03 3.66
N VAL A 26 -7.31 -9.32 4.00
CA VAL A 26 -7.31 -7.87 4.30
C VAL A 26 -7.07 -7.10 3.02
N PHE A 27 -5.92 -7.33 2.40
CA PHE A 27 -5.46 -6.70 1.17
C PHE A 27 -5.92 -7.54 -0.02
N LYS A 28 -7.22 -7.43 -0.33
CA LYS A 28 -7.87 -8.27 -1.34
C LYS A 28 -7.26 -8.05 -2.71
N THR A 29 -6.78 -9.13 -3.33
CA THR A 29 -6.21 -9.10 -4.69
C THR A 29 -7.23 -8.75 -5.76
N TYR A 30 -8.52 -8.98 -5.49
CA TYR A 30 -9.65 -8.68 -6.35
C TYR A 30 -10.79 -8.09 -5.50
N PRO A 31 -10.72 -6.81 -5.12
CA PRO A 31 -11.80 -6.16 -4.41
C PRO A 31 -13.04 -6.11 -5.30
N ARG A 32 -14.20 -6.48 -4.75
CA ARG A 32 -15.48 -6.35 -5.47
C ARG A 32 -15.89 -4.89 -5.62
N GLU A 33 -15.53 -4.09 -4.60
CA GLU A 33 -15.84 -2.68 -4.49
C GLU A 33 -14.64 -1.98 -3.87
N PHE A 34 -14.43 -0.73 -4.28
CA PHE A 34 -13.44 0.15 -3.69
C PHE A 34 -14.12 1.05 -2.66
N ASN A 35 -13.40 1.36 -1.58
CA ASN A 35 -13.85 2.39 -0.65
C ASN A 35 -13.90 3.75 -1.35
N ASN A 36 -14.79 4.62 -0.89
CA ASN A 36 -14.73 6.03 -1.26
C ASN A 36 -13.40 6.62 -0.78
N ILE A 37 -12.75 7.39 -1.65
CA ILE A 37 -11.48 8.06 -1.37
C ILE A 37 -11.70 9.58 -1.43
N LYS A 38 -10.85 10.32 -0.73
CA LYS A 38 -10.90 11.79 -0.72
C LYS A 38 -10.75 12.36 -2.12
N GLU A 39 -11.38 13.50 -2.34
CA GLU A 39 -11.38 14.16 -3.64
C GLU A 39 -9.96 14.53 -4.10
N GLU A 40 -9.09 14.99 -3.19
CA GLU A 40 -7.69 15.35 -3.50
C GLU A 40 -6.90 14.14 -4.00
N ILE A 41 -7.01 13.01 -3.31
CA ILE A 41 -6.41 11.72 -3.70
C ILE A 41 -7.00 11.24 -5.04
N LEU A 42 -8.33 11.28 -5.20
CA LEU A 42 -9.00 10.90 -6.45
C LEU A 42 -8.54 11.75 -7.63
N ASN A 43 -8.41 13.07 -7.43
CA ASN A 43 -7.95 14.01 -8.42
C ASN A 43 -6.49 13.76 -8.82
N HIS A 44 -5.63 13.38 -7.87
CA HIS A 44 -4.27 12.96 -8.18
C HIS A 44 -4.26 11.69 -9.04
N ILE A 45 -5.01 10.66 -8.65
CA ILE A 45 -5.10 9.39 -9.40
C ILE A 45 -5.67 9.62 -10.82
N ASN A 46 -6.69 10.46 -10.96
CA ASN A 46 -7.31 10.74 -12.25
C ASN A 46 -6.35 11.39 -13.27
N LYS A 47 -5.37 12.16 -12.78
CA LYS A 47 -4.32 12.81 -13.62
C LYS A 47 -3.26 11.84 -14.12
N ILE A 48 -3.20 10.61 -13.59
CA ILE A 48 -2.26 9.59 -14.08
C ILE A 48 -2.71 9.12 -15.46
N ASN A 49 -1.87 9.28 -16.49
CA ASN A 49 -2.23 8.88 -17.85
C ASN A 49 -1.98 7.38 -18.11
N ASP A 50 -0.98 6.80 -17.45
CA ASP A 50 -0.67 5.38 -17.59
C ASP A 50 -1.74 4.52 -16.89
N PRO A 51 -2.46 3.64 -17.62
CA PRO A 51 -3.57 2.88 -17.05
C PRO A 51 -3.10 1.84 -16.01
N ILE A 52 -1.90 1.29 -16.17
CA ILE A 52 -1.34 0.31 -15.22
C ILE A 52 -1.00 1.03 -13.92
N LEU A 53 -0.31 2.18 -14.00
CA LEU A 53 0.05 2.98 -12.84
C LEU A 53 -1.18 3.57 -12.13
N LYS A 54 -2.21 3.94 -12.89
CA LYS A 54 -3.51 4.37 -12.34
C LYS A 54 -4.15 3.24 -11.52
N TYR A 55 -4.14 2.01 -12.05
CA TYR A 55 -4.70 0.86 -11.36
C TYR A 55 -3.89 0.50 -10.10
N ILE A 56 -2.56 0.51 -10.18
CA ILE A 56 -1.68 0.33 -9.01
C ILE A 56 -1.98 1.37 -7.93
N SER A 57 -2.17 2.64 -8.32
CA SER A 57 -2.50 3.72 -7.40
C SER A 57 -3.82 3.48 -6.65
N PHE A 58 -4.87 3.03 -7.34
CA PHE A 58 -6.15 2.69 -6.69
C PHE A 58 -6.00 1.56 -5.66
N TYR A 59 -5.29 0.48 -6.02
CA TYR A 59 -5.05 -0.62 -5.08
C TYR A 59 -4.19 -0.19 -3.91
N PHE A 60 -3.20 0.67 -4.13
CA PHE A 60 -2.38 1.19 -3.06
C PHE A 60 -3.22 1.94 -2.03
N VAL A 61 -4.07 2.88 -2.47
CA VAL A 61 -4.96 3.62 -1.57
C VAL A 61 -5.93 2.68 -0.85
N GLN A 62 -6.53 1.74 -1.58
CA GLN A 62 -7.43 0.75 -1.01
C GLN A 62 -6.75 -0.08 0.10
N TYR A 63 -5.54 -0.58 -0.17
CA TYR A 63 -4.79 -1.35 0.81
C TYR A 63 -4.37 -0.51 1.99
N TYR A 64 -4.03 0.76 1.77
CA TYR A 64 -3.74 1.68 2.88
C TYR A 64 -4.99 1.86 3.78
N ILE A 65 -6.19 2.00 3.19
CA ILE A 65 -7.46 2.05 3.91
C ILE A 65 -7.71 0.79 4.72
N ASP A 66 -7.57 -0.37 4.10
CA ASP A 66 -7.84 -1.64 4.78
C ASP A 66 -6.85 -1.87 5.92
N GLY A 67 -5.56 -1.61 5.69
CA GLY A 67 -4.54 -1.71 6.72
C GLY A 67 -4.80 -0.79 7.92
N TYR A 68 -5.24 0.45 7.68
CA TYR A 68 -5.65 1.35 8.76
C TYR A 68 -6.84 0.79 9.55
N LYS A 69 -7.92 0.42 8.87
CA LYS A 69 -9.15 -0.10 9.51
C LYS A 69 -8.86 -1.30 10.41
N TYR A 70 -8.04 -2.24 9.93
CA TYR A 70 -7.80 -3.48 10.64
C TYR A 70 -6.62 -3.46 11.60
N TYR A 71 -5.66 -2.54 11.47
CA TYR A 71 -4.40 -2.64 12.22
C TYR A 71 -3.88 -1.36 12.88
N GLU A 72 -4.53 -0.21 12.73
CA GLU A 72 -4.09 1.05 13.37
C GLU A 72 -3.93 0.91 14.89
N LYS A 73 -4.90 0.28 15.57
CA LYS A 73 -4.92 0.17 17.05
C LYS A 73 -4.38 -1.16 17.56
N SER A 74 -3.99 -2.06 16.65
CA SER A 74 -3.41 -3.34 17.02
C SER A 74 -2.11 -3.16 17.78
N LYS A 75 -1.63 -4.23 18.42
CA LYS A 75 -0.27 -4.25 18.98
C LYS A 75 0.74 -3.88 17.88
N HIS A 76 1.75 -3.07 18.22
CA HIS A 76 2.77 -2.58 17.30
C HIS A 76 3.33 -3.65 16.35
N LEU A 77 3.62 -4.86 16.85
CA LEU A 77 4.09 -5.97 16.04
C LEU A 77 3.18 -6.28 14.83
N HIS A 78 1.86 -6.23 15.01
CA HIS A 78 0.90 -6.54 13.95
C HIS A 78 0.68 -5.36 13.00
N THR A 79 0.64 -4.13 13.54
CA THR A 79 0.61 -2.90 12.73
C THR A 79 1.85 -2.81 11.82
N ASP A 80 3.04 -3.05 12.38
CA ASP A 80 4.30 -3.03 11.64
C ASP A 80 4.35 -4.12 10.58
N ALA A 81 3.89 -5.34 10.91
CA ALA A 81 3.86 -6.44 9.96
C ALA A 81 2.88 -6.21 8.80
N ALA A 82 1.69 -5.64 9.08
CA ALA A 82 0.73 -5.26 8.04
C ALA A 82 1.28 -4.14 7.15
N CYS A 83 1.92 -3.13 7.75
CA CYS A 83 2.57 -2.05 7.02
C CYS A 83 3.75 -2.56 6.17
N GLN A 84 4.53 -3.49 6.68
CA GLN A 84 5.61 -4.13 5.93
C GLN A 84 5.10 -4.94 4.74
N TYR A 85 3.95 -5.61 4.89
CA TYR A 85 3.31 -6.29 3.77
C TYR A 85 2.92 -5.31 2.66
N LEU A 86 2.27 -4.20 2.99
CA LEU A 86 1.91 -3.15 2.03
C LEU A 86 3.15 -2.61 1.30
N LYS A 87 4.24 -2.36 2.03
CA LYS A 87 5.53 -1.94 1.46
C LYS A 87 6.06 -2.95 0.46
N HIS A 88 6.12 -4.24 0.83
CA HIS A 88 6.59 -5.28 -0.07
C HIS A 88 5.72 -5.43 -1.32
N TRP A 89 4.39 -5.31 -1.17
CA TRP A 89 3.48 -5.29 -2.31
C TRP A 89 3.79 -4.13 -3.27
N LEU A 90 4.05 -2.93 -2.74
CA LEU A 90 4.45 -1.79 -3.57
C LEU A 90 5.84 -1.97 -4.20
N GLU A 91 6.82 -2.57 -3.50
CA GLU A 91 8.12 -2.92 -4.08
C GLU A 91 7.96 -3.84 -5.30
N GLU A 92 7.13 -4.88 -5.17
CA GLU A 92 6.84 -5.80 -6.27
C GLU A 92 6.20 -5.07 -7.46
N LYS A 93 5.23 -4.17 -7.21
CA LYS A 93 4.59 -3.41 -8.29
C LYS A 93 5.54 -2.41 -8.94
N LYS A 94 6.44 -1.79 -8.17
CA LYS A 94 7.51 -0.92 -8.71
C LYS A 94 8.43 -1.72 -9.62
N ASP A 95 8.89 -2.89 -9.17
CA ASP A 95 9.81 -3.74 -9.91
C ASP A 95 9.20 -4.16 -11.26
N LEU A 96 7.95 -4.64 -11.24
CA LEU A 96 7.22 -5.01 -12.46
C LEU A 96 6.99 -3.83 -13.40
N PHE A 97 6.53 -2.69 -12.87
CA PHE A 97 6.22 -1.51 -13.69
C PHE A 97 7.48 -0.89 -14.34
N THR A 98 8.62 -0.99 -13.65
CA THR A 98 9.89 -0.36 -14.08
C THR A 98 10.86 -1.32 -14.75
N TYR A 99 10.49 -2.60 -14.94
CA TYR A 99 11.37 -3.66 -15.42
C TYR A 99 12.66 -3.78 -14.59
N GLY A 100 12.49 -3.85 -13.27
CA GLY A 100 13.61 -3.84 -12.32
C GLY A 100 14.43 -2.55 -12.38
N GLY A 101 13.76 -1.41 -12.58
CA GLY A 101 14.40 -0.09 -12.67
C GLY A 101 15.09 0.21 -14.01
N LYS A 102 15.04 -0.70 -14.99
CA LYS A 102 15.66 -0.50 -16.31
C LYS A 102 14.90 0.51 -17.18
N CYS A 103 13.60 0.66 -16.99
CA CYS A 103 12.79 1.62 -17.73
C CYS A 103 12.77 2.97 -17.02
N THR A 104 13.67 3.88 -17.41
CA THR A 104 13.79 5.23 -16.81
C THR A 104 12.47 6.01 -16.87
N LYS A 105 11.74 5.94 -17.99
CA LYS A 105 10.45 6.62 -18.14
C LYS A 105 9.44 6.16 -17.10
N ASN A 106 9.30 4.84 -16.90
CA ASN A 106 8.37 4.29 -15.92
C ASN A 106 8.84 4.54 -14.50
N LEU A 107 10.16 4.57 -14.25
CA LEU A 107 10.69 4.95 -12.95
C LEU A 107 10.31 6.39 -12.58
N THR A 108 10.48 7.35 -13.50
CA THR A 108 10.06 8.74 -13.29
C THR A 108 8.55 8.86 -13.09
N LEU A 109 7.74 8.10 -13.84
CA LEU A 109 6.29 8.05 -13.63
C LEU A 109 5.94 7.51 -12.24
N TRP A 110 6.62 6.45 -11.78
CA TRP A 110 6.43 5.91 -10.45
C TRP A 110 6.72 6.95 -9.37
N GLU A 111 7.91 7.56 -9.43
CA GLU A 111 8.36 8.55 -8.45
C GLU A 111 7.41 9.76 -8.40
N SER A 112 7.06 10.33 -9.55
CA SER A 112 6.18 11.50 -9.61
C SER A 112 4.74 11.25 -9.17
N ASN A 113 4.25 10.01 -9.21
CA ASN A 113 2.86 9.68 -8.90
C ASN A 113 2.69 8.89 -7.60
N ILE A 114 3.38 7.75 -7.44
CA ILE A 114 3.20 6.86 -6.27
C ILE A 114 3.87 7.44 -5.03
N GLU A 115 5.06 8.04 -5.14
CA GLU A 115 5.71 8.62 -3.96
C GLU A 115 4.95 9.83 -3.45
N LYS A 116 4.48 10.69 -4.37
CA LYS A 116 3.59 11.81 -4.03
C LYS A 116 2.28 11.32 -3.42
N LEU A 117 1.69 10.26 -3.96
CA LEU A 117 0.48 9.66 -3.42
C LEU A 117 0.70 9.11 -2.00
N TRP A 118 1.87 8.51 -1.73
CA TRP A 118 2.22 8.09 -0.38
C TRP A 118 2.32 9.29 0.56
N ASP A 119 2.99 10.37 0.14
CA ASP A 119 3.10 11.58 0.94
C ASP A 119 1.72 12.18 1.25
N MET A 120 0.78 12.15 0.29
CA MET A 120 -0.62 12.53 0.53
C MET A 120 -1.28 11.60 1.55
N LEU A 121 -1.11 10.28 1.48
CA LEU A 121 -1.69 9.35 2.47
C LEU A 121 -1.10 9.52 3.89
N GLU A 122 0.09 10.09 4.00
CA GLU A 122 0.73 10.40 5.28
C GLU A 122 0.32 11.75 5.85
N VAL A 123 0.23 12.77 4.99
CA VAL A 123 -0.04 14.16 5.36
C VAL A 123 -1.55 14.45 5.39
N GLU A 124 -2.29 13.98 4.38
CA GLU A 124 -3.74 14.12 4.28
C GLU A 124 -4.45 12.98 5.04
N GLU A 125 -4.37 13.06 6.37
CA GLU A 125 -5.41 12.51 7.25
C GLU A 125 -5.72 11.00 7.08
N TYR A 126 -4.90 10.15 7.70
CA TYR A 126 -5.42 9.19 8.69
C TYR A 126 -5.34 9.71 10.13
N HIS A 127 -5.14 11.02 10.26
CA HIS A 127 -5.63 11.82 11.36
C HIS A 127 -7.16 11.86 11.24
N ILE A 128 -7.85 10.81 11.67
CA ILE A 128 -9.24 11.03 12.08
C ILE A 128 -9.14 11.97 13.27
N LEU A 129 -9.66 13.20 13.16
CA LEU A 129 -10.03 13.97 14.36
C LEU A 129 -11.12 13.18 15.07
N LYS A 130 -10.72 12.24 15.91
CA LYS A 130 -11.54 11.70 16.98
C LYS A 130 -11.13 12.49 18.22
N ASP A 131 -11.97 13.44 18.62
CA ASP A 131 -11.81 14.20 19.86
C ASP A 131 -10.52 15.04 20.00
N ASN A 132 -10.09 15.76 18.95
CA ASN A 132 -8.94 16.69 18.99
C ASN A 132 -7.58 16.05 19.33
N VAL A 133 -7.39 14.76 19.04
CA VAL A 133 -6.10 14.08 19.21
C VAL A 133 -5.46 13.79 17.85
N GLU A 134 -4.20 14.22 17.69
CA GLU A 134 -3.37 13.96 16.52
C GLU A 134 -3.04 12.46 16.41
N VAL A 135 -3.59 11.77 15.41
CA VAL A 135 -3.32 10.35 15.16
C VAL A 135 -2.15 10.20 14.20
N LYS A 136 -1.04 9.62 14.65
CA LYS A 136 0.13 9.29 13.81
C LYS A 136 -0.26 8.31 12.70
N SER A 137 0.24 8.51 11.47
CA SER A 137 0.12 7.52 10.38
C SER A 137 0.46 6.09 10.85
N TRP A 138 -0.42 5.13 10.55
CA TRP A 138 -0.24 3.72 10.88
C TRP A 138 0.88 3.05 10.07
N CYS A 139 1.20 3.61 8.89
CA CYS A 139 2.22 3.07 8.01
C CYS A 139 3.05 4.17 7.34
N LYS A 140 4.28 4.36 7.85
CA LYS A 140 5.23 5.35 7.35
C LYS A 140 6.03 4.86 6.15
N LYS A 141 6.28 5.75 5.21
CA LYS A 141 7.16 5.68 4.06
C LYS A 141 8.54 5.48 4.61
N ILE A 142 9.22 4.47 4.09
CA ILE A 142 10.62 4.24 4.41
C ILE A 142 11.42 4.70 3.19
N PRO A 143 12.45 5.54 3.38
CA PRO A 143 13.44 5.79 2.35
C PRO A 143 14.08 4.45 1.95
N GLY A 144 13.91 4.01 0.70
CA GLY A 144 14.51 2.76 0.23
C GLY A 144 13.56 1.70 -0.31
N LEU A 145 12.39 2.07 -0.85
CA LEU A 145 11.72 1.25 -1.87
C LEU A 145 12.60 1.21 -3.13
N SER A 146 13.69 0.46 -3.06
CA SER A 146 14.78 0.46 -4.03
C SER A 146 15.32 -0.94 -4.31
N LYS A 147 14.65 -1.99 -3.81
CA LYS A 147 14.96 -3.35 -4.24
C LYS A 147 14.65 -3.44 -5.73
N LEU A 148 15.68 -3.69 -6.51
CA LEU A 148 15.60 -3.90 -7.96
C LEU A 148 15.97 -5.34 -8.26
N THR A 149 15.19 -5.98 -9.12
CA THR A 149 15.49 -7.32 -9.62
C THR A 149 16.78 -7.31 -10.45
N LYS A 150 17.70 -8.19 -10.10
CA LYS A 150 18.90 -8.49 -10.90
C LYS A 150 18.58 -9.66 -11.83
N PHE A 151 18.58 -9.39 -13.13
CA PHE A 151 18.33 -10.43 -14.14
C PHE A 151 19.62 -11.19 -14.49
N PRO A 152 19.54 -12.48 -14.83
CA PRO A 152 20.65 -13.24 -15.38
C PRO A 152 21.24 -12.61 -16.65
N THR A 153 22.50 -12.92 -16.94
CA THR A 153 23.15 -12.55 -18.21
C THR A 153 22.41 -13.18 -19.39
N GLY A 154 22.03 -12.37 -20.39
CA GLY A 154 21.35 -12.82 -21.61
C GLY A 154 19.83 -12.56 -21.65
N VAL A 155 19.22 -12.06 -20.56
CA VAL A 155 17.83 -11.58 -20.61
C VAL A 155 17.78 -10.20 -21.27
N ASP A 156 17.13 -10.13 -22.42
CA ASP A 156 16.90 -8.90 -23.18
C ASP A 156 15.44 -8.43 -23.05
N PHE A 157 15.28 -7.14 -22.77
CA PHE A 157 13.98 -6.46 -22.64
C PHE A 157 13.79 -5.39 -23.72
N SER A 158 14.67 -5.38 -24.73
CA SER A 158 14.60 -4.51 -25.91
C SER A 158 13.30 -4.65 -26.68
#